data_AF-A0A2W6C8L7-F1
#
_entry.id   AF-A0A2W6C8L7-F1
#
_cell.length_a   1.000
_cell.length_b   1.000
_cell.length_c   1.000
_cell.angle_alpha   90.00
_cell.angle_beta   90.00
_cell.angle_gamma   90.00
#
_symmetry.space_group_name_H-M   'P 1'
#
loop_
_entity.id
_entity.type
_entity.pdbx_description
1 polymer ?
#
loop_
_entity_poly.entity_id
_entity_poly.type
_entity_poly.pdbx_seq_one_letter_code
_entity_poly.pdbx_strand_id
1 'polypeptide(L)'
;MSIGFDQTWPRRQLLITQRLRQRRSDLGLTQQQVVTRLARHGLRTTNRSLSSLEHGAGLEVAKLPALAQALDCTVTYLVGLTDDPHRWEPDQPPAPQPRRAADPPAPADDAAGAHSLILGADVPDRGSHLRLDGQPSTP
;
A
#
# COMPACT_ATOMS: atom_id res chain seq x y z
N MET A 1 -14.44 17.52 8.08
CA MET A 1 -13.32 16.56 7.93
C MET A 1 -13.73 15.51 6.92
N SER A 2 -13.49 15.75 5.63
CA SER A 2 -13.85 14.81 4.57
C SER A 2 -12.75 13.77 4.45
N ILE A 3 -12.98 12.57 4.98
CA ILE A 3 -12.08 11.44 4.78
C ILE A 3 -12.15 11.12 3.29
N GLY A 4 -11.06 11.34 2.56
CA GLY A 4 -10.96 11.06 1.12
C GLY A 4 -11.07 9.57 0.85
N PHE A 5 -12.30 9.05 0.74
CA PHE A 5 -12.58 7.65 0.42
C PHE A 5 -11.94 7.22 -0.90
N ASP A 6 -11.81 8.13 -1.86
CA ASP A 6 -11.33 7.83 -3.22
C ASP A 6 -9.88 7.33 -3.30
N GLN A 7 -9.01 7.69 -2.35
CA GLN A 7 -7.63 7.21 -2.33
C GLN A 7 -7.46 5.87 -1.60
N THR A 8 -8.44 5.47 -0.77
CA THR A 8 -8.33 4.26 0.05
C THR A 8 -8.71 2.98 -0.71
N TRP A 9 -9.61 3.11 -1.69
CA TRP A 9 -10.16 1.97 -2.42
C TRP A 9 -9.12 1.27 -3.30
N PRO A 10 -8.32 1.96 -4.13
CA PRO A 10 -7.30 1.30 -4.97
C PRO A 10 -6.27 0.52 -4.15
N ARG A 11 -5.86 1.07 -3.00
CA ARG A 11 -4.91 0.42 -2.08
C ARG A 11 -5.50 -0.85 -1.45
N ARG A 12 -6.77 -0.82 -1.06
CA ARG A 12 -7.47 -2.00 -0.52
C ARG A 12 -7.66 -3.08 -1.57
N GLN A 13 -8.03 -2.70 -2.79
CA GLN A 13 -8.16 -3.62 -3.91
C GLN A 13 -6.83 -4.35 -4.18
N LEU A 14 -5.72 -3.62 -4.23
CA LEU A 14 -4.38 -4.21 -4.40
C LEU A 14 -4.03 -5.21 -3.28
N LEU A 15 -4.33 -4.87 -2.03
CA LEU A 15 -4.09 -5.74 -0.89
C LEU A 15 -4.90 -7.04 -0.98
N ILE A 16 -6.17 -6.94 -1.35
CA ILE A 16 -7.06 -8.11 -1.51
C ILE A 16 -6.51 -9.04 -2.59
N THR A 17 -6.09 -8.51 -3.73
CA THR A 17 -5.59 -9.33 -4.84
C THR A 17 -4.23 -9.96 -4.51
N GLN A 18 -3.38 -9.26 -3.75
CA GLN A 18 -2.14 -9.81 -3.23
C GLN A 18 -2.39 -10.96 -2.25
N ARG A 19 -3.30 -10.80 -1.28
CA ARG A 19 -3.65 -11.85 -0.31
C ARG A 19 -4.32 -13.07 -0.95
N LEU A 20 -5.16 -12.84 -1.95
CA LEU A 20 -5.73 -13.91 -2.76
C LEU A 20 -4.63 -14.75 -3.42
N ARG A 21 -3.68 -14.10 -4.11
CA ARG A 21 -2.56 -14.77 -4.77
C ARG A 21 -1.65 -15.49 -3.77
N GLN A 22 -1.37 -14.86 -2.63
CA GLN A 22 -0.56 -15.44 -1.57
C GLN A 22 -1.23 -16.71 -1.03
N ARG A 23 -2.49 -16.61 -0.60
CA ARG A 23 -3.21 -17.74 -0.01
C ARG A 23 -3.37 -18.91 -0.98
N ARG A 24 -3.65 -18.62 -2.26
CA ARG A 24 -3.67 -19.66 -3.31
C ARG A 24 -2.33 -20.41 -3.37
N SER A 25 -1.22 -19.67 -3.30
CA SER A 25 0.14 -20.23 -3.37
C SER A 25 0.47 -21.04 -2.11
N ASP A 26 0.11 -20.55 -0.93
CA ASP A 26 0.32 -21.25 0.35
C ASP A 26 -0.40 -22.61 0.39
N LEU A 27 -1.57 -22.70 -0.26
CA LEU A 27 -2.34 -23.94 -0.39
C LEU A 27 -1.87 -24.85 -1.53
N GLY A 28 -0.84 -24.44 -2.30
CA GLY A 28 -0.35 -25.19 -3.46
C GLY A 28 -1.38 -25.30 -4.60
N LEU A 29 -2.32 -24.37 -4.70
CA LEU A 29 -3.42 -24.44 -5.65
C LEU A 29 -3.07 -23.78 -6.99
N THR A 30 -3.46 -24.44 -8.07
CA THR A 30 -3.51 -23.83 -9.40
C THR A 30 -4.73 -22.91 -9.53
N GLN A 31 -4.70 -21.99 -10.50
CA GLN A 31 -5.87 -21.14 -10.80
C GLN A 31 -7.10 -21.99 -11.16
N GLN A 32 -6.92 -23.07 -11.93
CA GLN A 32 -8.01 -23.97 -12.29
C GLN A 32 -8.67 -24.61 -11.07
N GLN A 33 -7.86 -25.04 -10.09
CA GLN A 33 -8.39 -25.61 -8.85
C GLN A 33 -9.21 -24.59 -8.05
N VAL A 34 -8.76 -23.33 -7.99
CA VAL A 34 -9.54 -22.25 -7.36
C VAL A 34 -10.85 -22.00 -8.11
N VAL A 35 -10.84 -21.96 -9.44
CA VAL A 35 -12.07 -21.84 -10.25
C VAL A 35 -13.04 -22.99 -9.96
N THR A 36 -12.54 -24.23 -9.88
CA THR A 36 -13.36 -25.39 -9.52
C THR A 36 -13.95 -25.27 -8.12
N ARG A 37 -13.19 -24.77 -7.14
CA ARG A 37 -13.71 -24.53 -5.79
C ARG A 37 -14.75 -23.42 -5.75
N LEU A 38 -14.52 -22.30 -6.44
CA LEU A 38 -15.48 -21.20 -6.52
C LEU A 38 -16.84 -21.63 -7.07
N ALA A 39 -16.84 -22.52 -8.07
CA ALA A 39 -18.07 -23.07 -8.62
C ALA A 39 -18.89 -23.86 -7.57
N ARG A 40 -18.24 -24.52 -6.60
CA ARG A 40 -18.92 -25.22 -5.49
C ARG A 40 -19.58 -24.25 -4.50
N HIS A 41 -19.09 -23.03 -4.42
CA HIS A 41 -19.64 -21.94 -3.61
C HIS A 41 -20.55 -21.00 -4.41
N GLY A 42 -21.07 -21.46 -5.56
CA GLY A 42 -22.04 -20.71 -6.37
C GLY A 42 -21.43 -19.61 -7.24
N LEU A 43 -20.10 -19.42 -7.23
CA LEU A 43 -19.42 -18.41 -8.04
C LEU A 43 -18.82 -19.06 -9.29
N ARG A 44 -19.52 -18.91 -10.41
CA ARG A 44 -19.00 -19.32 -11.72
C ARG A 44 -18.05 -18.26 -12.25
N THR A 45 -16.80 -18.65 -12.51
CA THR A 45 -15.76 -17.78 -13.06
C THR A 45 -14.88 -18.56 -14.03
N THR A 46 -13.93 -17.89 -14.66
CA THR A 46 -12.97 -18.51 -15.59
C THR A 46 -11.53 -18.34 -15.09
N ASN A 47 -10.60 -19.15 -15.60
CA ASN A 47 -9.17 -18.97 -15.30
C ASN A 47 -8.68 -17.58 -15.72
N ARG A 48 -9.17 -17.05 -16.85
CA ARG A 48 -8.85 -15.69 -17.30
C ARG A 48 -9.35 -14.66 -16.29
N SER A 49 -10.61 -14.77 -15.86
CA SER A 49 -11.20 -13.85 -14.88
C SER A 49 -10.48 -13.91 -13.53
N LEU A 50 -10.11 -15.11 -13.06
CA LEU A 50 -9.33 -15.28 -11.85
C LEU A 50 -7.92 -14.70 -12.00
N SER A 51 -7.27 -14.89 -13.15
CA SER A 51 -5.98 -14.28 -13.44
C SER A 51 -6.08 -12.76 -13.46
N SER A 52 -7.07 -12.17 -14.15
CA SER A 52 -7.31 -10.72 -14.11
C SER A 52 -7.54 -10.21 -12.69
N LEU A 53 -8.30 -10.96 -11.89
CA LEU A 53 -8.53 -10.66 -10.48
C LEU A 53 -7.22 -10.65 -9.68
N GLU A 54 -6.37 -11.66 -9.83
CA GLU A 54 -5.05 -11.72 -9.19
C GLU A 54 -4.14 -10.55 -9.55
N HIS A 55 -4.33 -9.94 -10.71
CA HIS A 55 -3.58 -8.78 -11.19
C HIS A 55 -4.28 -7.43 -10.92
N GLY A 56 -5.33 -7.40 -10.10
CA GLY A 56 -5.96 -6.14 -9.68
C GLY A 56 -7.21 -5.73 -10.45
N ALA A 57 -7.72 -6.53 -11.39
CA ALA A 57 -8.87 -6.16 -12.22
C ALA A 57 -10.13 -6.98 -11.90
N GLY A 58 -11.30 -6.34 -11.86
CA GLY A 58 -12.59 -7.05 -11.73
C GLY A 58 -12.89 -7.62 -10.34
N LEU A 59 -12.31 -7.03 -9.29
CA LEU A 59 -12.67 -7.33 -7.91
C LEU A 59 -14.04 -6.72 -7.59
N GLU A 60 -14.99 -7.57 -7.20
CA GLU A 60 -16.30 -7.16 -6.73
C GLU A 60 -16.45 -7.58 -5.26
N VAL A 61 -16.90 -6.67 -4.39
CA VAL A 61 -17.10 -6.94 -2.95
C VAL A 61 -18.00 -8.14 -2.71
N ALA A 62 -19.04 -8.30 -3.54
CA ALA A 62 -19.98 -9.42 -3.48
C ALA A 62 -19.31 -10.80 -3.67
N LYS A 63 -18.12 -10.86 -4.30
CA LYS A 63 -17.38 -12.10 -4.53
C LYS A 63 -16.51 -12.51 -3.33
N LEU A 64 -16.21 -11.58 -2.40
CA LEU A 64 -15.31 -11.83 -1.27
C LEU A 64 -15.70 -13.03 -0.41
N PRO A 65 -16.99 -13.26 -0.06
CA PRO A 65 -17.36 -14.42 0.75
C PRO A 65 -17.08 -15.75 0.03
N ALA A 66 -17.35 -15.83 -1.27
CA ALA A 66 -17.07 -17.03 -2.07
C ALA A 66 -15.57 -17.25 -2.27
N LEU A 67 -14.80 -16.17 -2.46
CA LEU A 67 -13.34 -16.21 -2.53
C LEU A 67 -12.72 -16.73 -1.23
N ALA A 68 -13.19 -16.22 -0.08
CA ALA A 68 -12.75 -16.64 1.24
C ALA A 68 -13.00 -18.14 1.47
N GLN A 69 -14.21 -18.62 1.15
CA GLN A 69 -14.55 -20.04 1.24
C GLN A 69 -13.69 -20.92 0.33
N ALA A 70 -13.50 -20.54 -0.94
CA ALA A 70 -12.71 -21.33 -1.88
C ALA A 70 -11.22 -21.43 -1.50
N LEU A 71 -10.69 -20.41 -0.81
CA LEU A 71 -9.30 -20.30 -0.36
C LEU A 71 -9.12 -20.68 1.11
N ASP A 72 -10.14 -21.28 1.72
CA ASP A 72 -10.11 -21.72 3.12
C ASP A 72 -9.53 -20.64 4.05
N CYS A 73 -10.09 -19.44 3.96
CA CYS A 73 -9.70 -18.29 4.78
C CYS A 73 -10.90 -17.39 5.09
N THR A 74 -10.67 -16.33 5.87
CA THR A 74 -11.68 -15.35 6.27
C THR A 74 -11.70 -14.14 5.35
N VAL A 75 -12.85 -13.47 5.27
CA VAL A 75 -12.95 -12.19 4.55
C VAL A 75 -12.09 -11.13 5.21
N THR A 76 -12.00 -11.14 6.54
CA THR A 76 -11.16 -10.23 7.35
C THR A 76 -9.67 -10.38 7.02
N TYR A 77 -9.21 -11.61 6.78
CA TYR A 77 -7.91 -11.84 6.19
C TYR A 77 -7.81 -11.21 4.79
N LEU A 78 -8.72 -11.51 3.86
CA LEU A 78 -8.61 -10.97 2.49
C LEU A 78 -8.57 -9.44 2.46
N VAL A 79 -9.36 -8.76 3.28
CA VAL A 79 -9.39 -7.28 3.33
C VAL A 79 -8.26 -6.65 4.15
N GLY A 80 -7.39 -7.46 4.75
CA GLY A 80 -6.22 -6.97 5.48
C GLY A 80 -6.47 -6.49 6.90
N LEU A 81 -7.52 -7.00 7.55
CA LEU A 81 -7.83 -6.66 8.94
C LEU A 81 -7.10 -7.58 9.94
N THR A 82 -6.67 -8.75 9.51
CA THR A 82 -5.84 -9.66 10.32
C THR A 82 -4.87 -10.43 9.44
N ASP A 83 -3.66 -10.72 9.90
CA ASP A 83 -2.69 -11.56 9.18
C ASP A 83 -2.98 -13.07 9.28
N ASP A 84 -3.85 -13.48 10.19
CA ASP A 84 -4.25 -14.89 10.35
C ASP A 84 -5.41 -15.24 9.38
N PRO A 85 -5.21 -16.21 8.45
CA PRO A 85 -6.24 -16.59 7.48
C PRO A 85 -7.49 -17.21 8.10
N HIS A 86 -7.44 -17.72 9.33
CA HIS A 86 -8.56 -18.41 9.98
C HIS A 86 -9.22 -17.56 11.08
N ARG A 87 -8.69 -16.37 11.38
CA ARG A 87 -9.23 -15.47 12.40
C ARG A 87 -10.25 -14.51 11.81
N TRP A 88 -11.37 -14.32 12.51
CA TRP A 88 -12.41 -13.37 12.10
C TRP A 88 -12.24 -12.01 12.77
N GLU A 89 -11.63 -11.94 13.95
CA GLU A 89 -11.37 -10.67 14.62
C GLU A 89 -10.23 -9.91 13.91
N PRO A 90 -10.38 -8.59 13.71
CA PRO A 90 -9.26 -7.74 13.31
C PRO A 90 -8.12 -7.80 14.33
N ASP A 91 -6.90 -7.65 13.85
CA ASP A 91 -5.75 -7.48 14.73
C ASP A 91 -5.91 -6.16 15.51
N GLN A 92 -5.64 -6.21 16.81
CA GLN A 92 -5.73 -5.02 17.64
C GLN A 92 -4.68 -4.01 17.15
N PRO A 93 -5.05 -2.74 16.92
CA PRO A 93 -4.06 -1.73 16.65
C PRO A 93 -3.08 -1.70 17.82
N PRO A 94 -1.77 -1.55 17.55
CA PRO A 94 -0.78 -1.46 18.62
C PRO A 94 -1.23 -0.37 19.59
N ALA A 95 -1.24 -0.69 20.88
CA ALA A 95 -1.57 0.28 21.91
C ALA A 95 -0.72 1.54 21.66
N PRO A 96 -1.29 2.75 21.73
CA PRO A 96 -0.52 3.97 21.56
C PRO A 96 0.58 3.95 22.61
N GLN A 97 1.81 3.71 22.15
CA GLN A 97 2.96 3.73 23.04
C GLN A 97 3.01 5.15 23.60
N PRO A 98 3.09 5.32 24.94
CA PRO A 98 3.34 6.64 25.49
C PRO A 98 4.59 7.15 24.77
N ARG A 99 4.46 8.26 24.04
CA ARG A 99 5.63 8.94 23.47
C ARG A 99 6.56 9.10 24.64
N ARG A 100 7.69 8.40 24.61
CA ARG A 100 8.73 8.53 25.63
C ARG A 100 8.89 10.03 25.80
N ALA A 101 8.50 10.56 26.96
CA ALA A 101 8.67 11.97 27.25
C ALA A 101 10.11 12.25 26.88
N ALA A 102 10.31 13.21 25.96
CA ALA A 102 11.65 13.63 25.61
C ALA A 102 12.41 13.78 26.93
N ASP A 103 13.58 13.15 27.02
CA ASP A 103 14.42 13.26 28.21
C ASP A 103 14.42 14.74 28.63
N PRO A 104 14.19 15.05 29.92
CA PRO A 104 14.21 16.44 30.36
C PRO A 104 15.52 17.05 29.85
N PRO A 105 15.49 18.26 29.24
CA PRO A 105 16.71 18.88 28.78
C PRO A 105 17.66 18.94 29.97
N ALA A 106 18.85 18.38 29.79
CA ALA A 106 19.92 18.48 30.78
C ALA A 106 20.03 19.95 31.21
N PRO A 107 20.25 20.23 32.51
CA PRO A 107 20.43 21.61 32.95
C PRO A 107 21.57 22.22 32.13
N ALA A 108 21.24 23.29 31.42
CA ALA A 108 22.21 24.10 30.69
C ALA A 108 23.11 24.75 31.74
N ASP A 109 24.35 24.29 31.84
CA ASP A 109 25.41 25.07 32.46
C ASP A 109 25.61 26.32 31.61
N ASP A 110 25.37 27.47 32.23
CA ASP A 110 25.67 28.80 31.70
C ASP A 110 27.17 28.90 31.38
N ALA A 111 27.50 28.89 30.09
CA ALA A 111 28.75 29.43 29.59
C ALA A 111 28.47 30.25 28.33
N ALA A 112 28.52 31.56 28.52
CA ALA A 112 28.50 32.58 27.49
C ALA A 112 29.52 32.31 26.36
N GLY A 113 29.12 32.57 25.11
CA GLY A 113 30.09 32.73 24.01
C GLY A 113 29.59 32.40 22.61
N ALA A 114 29.04 33.42 21.94
CA ALA A 114 29.31 33.78 20.54
C ALA A 114 29.25 32.72 19.41
N HIS A 115 28.11 32.73 18.70
CA HIS A 115 27.94 32.64 17.23
C HIS A 115 29.02 31.94 16.38
N SER A 116 28.67 30.78 15.82
CA SER A 116 29.27 30.25 14.59
C SER A 116 28.20 29.78 13.62
N LEU A 117 28.16 30.42 12.45
CA LEU A 117 27.19 30.25 11.38
C LEU A 117 27.50 28.98 10.57
N ILE A 118 26.47 28.12 10.50
CA ILE A 118 25.99 27.35 9.34
C ILE A 118 27.05 27.00 8.27
N LEU A 119 27.48 25.74 8.30
CA LEU A 119 28.25 25.09 7.24
C LEU A 119 27.31 24.33 6.30
N GLY A 120 27.15 24.84 5.08
CA GLY A 120 27.02 24.06 3.83
C GLY A 120 25.75 23.25 3.58
N ALA A 121 24.83 23.81 2.79
CA ALA A 121 24.04 23.04 1.83
C ALA A 121 24.22 23.68 0.44
N ASP A 122 25.21 23.16 -0.27
CA ASP A 122 25.50 23.43 -1.69
C ASP A 122 24.32 22.93 -2.53
N VAL A 123 23.72 23.81 -3.34
CA VAL A 123 22.65 23.49 -4.30
C VAL A 123 23.22 23.67 -5.71
N PRO A 124 23.28 22.62 -6.55
CA PRO A 124 23.76 22.78 -7.91
C PRO A 124 22.73 23.48 -8.80
N ASP A 125 23.13 24.63 -9.35
CA ASP A 125 22.42 25.38 -10.40
C ASP A 125 22.58 24.66 -11.75
N ARG A 126 21.46 24.16 -12.31
CA ARG A 126 21.39 23.64 -13.68
C ARG A 126 20.71 24.66 -14.59
N GLY A 127 21.55 25.48 -15.21
CA GLY A 127 21.49 25.85 -16.63
C GLY A 127 20.15 26.28 -17.21
N SER A 128 20.00 27.59 -17.44
CA SER A 128 19.14 28.14 -18.49
C SER A 128 19.68 29.49 -18.97
N HIS A 129 20.80 29.46 -19.69
CA HIS A 129 21.23 30.59 -20.51
C HIS A 129 20.34 30.67 -21.75
N LEU A 130 19.24 31.42 -21.64
CA LEU A 130 18.48 31.91 -22.79
C LEU A 130 19.38 32.89 -23.56
N ARG A 131 20.09 32.35 -24.54
CA ARG A 131 20.85 33.10 -25.54
C ARG A 131 19.87 33.64 -26.59
N LEU A 132 19.48 34.90 -26.42
CA LEU A 132 19.02 35.75 -27.50
C LEU A 132 20.26 36.17 -28.31
N ASP A 133 20.23 35.92 -29.61
CA ASP A 133 20.65 36.86 -30.68
C ASP A 133 21.02 36.09 -31.95
N GLY A 134 20.17 36.24 -32.96
CA GLY A 134 20.39 35.78 -34.33
C GLY A 134 19.70 36.75 -35.29
N GLN A 135 20.41 37.80 -35.69
CA GLN A 135 20.06 38.61 -36.86
C GLN A 135 20.26 37.79 -38.14
N PRO A 136 19.36 37.90 -39.14
CA PRO A 136 19.68 37.54 -40.52
C PRO A 136 20.27 38.77 -41.26
N SER A 137 21.44 38.60 -41.87
CA SER A 137 21.95 39.49 -42.93
C SER A 137 21.72 38.84 -44.29
N THR A 138 20.99 39.54 -45.14
CA THR A 138 20.87 39.36 -46.59
C THR A 138 22.21 39.60 -47.28
N PRO A 139 22.41 39.01 -48.47
CA PRO A 139 22.37 39.85 -49.68
C PRO A 139 21.23 39.47 -50.64
#